data_AF-A0A927BZZ2-F1
#
_entry.id   AF-A0A927BZZ2-F1
#
_cell.length_a   1.000
_cell.length_b   1.000
_cell.length_c   1.000
_cell.angle_alpha   90.00
_cell.angle_beta   90.00
_cell.angle_gamma   90.00
#
_symmetry.space_group_name_H-M   'P 1'
#
loop_
_entity.id
_entity.type
_entity.pdbx_description
1 polymer ?
#
loop_
_entity_poly.entity_id
_entity_poly.type
_entity_poly.pdbx_seq_one_letter_code
_entity_poly.pdbx_strand_id
1 'polypeptide(L)' 'MKKLLLTLPFAALLTACGPASVEDLMEDPEKLGKILEDCSMKMAQGKDTNTEECQNAYEAQKRMAGNMMEGMMKQMGL' A
#
# COMPACT_ATOMS: atom_id res chain seq x y z
N MET A 1 36.66 -21.44 28.43
CA MET A 1 35.92 -21.73 27.19
C MET A 1 34.93 -20.60 26.96
N LYS A 2 35.14 -19.79 25.90
CA LYS A 2 34.19 -18.78 25.41
C LYS A 2 33.15 -19.51 24.58
N LYS A 3 31.85 -19.34 24.84
CA LYS A 3 30.80 -19.41 23.82
C LYS A 3 29.42 -19.09 24.40
N LEU A 4 28.78 -18.14 23.73
CA LEU A 4 27.34 -18.11 23.42
C LEU A 4 26.36 -17.67 24.51
N LEU A 5 26.38 -16.39 24.88
CA LEU A 5 25.16 -15.68 25.28
C LEU A 5 25.14 -14.24 24.71
N LEU A 6 25.35 -14.14 23.39
CA LEU A 6 24.89 -12.99 22.61
C LEU A 6 23.52 -13.37 22.03
N THR A 7 22.52 -13.55 22.89
CA THR A 7 21.12 -13.62 22.48
C THR A 7 20.68 -12.21 22.15
N LEU A 8 21.05 -11.77 20.95
CA LEU A 8 20.56 -10.55 20.33
C LEU A 8 19.02 -10.64 20.20
N PRO A 9 18.25 -9.72 20.81
CA PRO A 9 16.88 -9.53 20.40
C PRO A 9 16.88 -8.72 19.10
N PHE A 10 17.38 -9.32 18.00
CA PHE A 10 17.22 -8.76 16.65
C PHE A 10 15.76 -8.79 16.18
N ALA A 11 14.83 -9.34 16.97
CA ALA A 11 13.42 -9.41 16.67
C ALA A 11 12.69 -8.05 16.66
N ALA A 12 13.33 -6.96 17.11
CA ALA A 12 12.71 -5.63 17.16
C ALA A 12 13.09 -4.72 15.97
N LEU A 13 13.86 -5.20 14.99
CA LEU A 13 14.44 -4.34 13.93
C LEU A 13 13.74 -4.42 12.56
N LEU A 14 12.60 -5.12 12.42
CA LEU A 14 11.93 -5.28 11.12
C LEU A 14 10.44 -4.91 11.09
N THR A 15 9.97 -4.07 12.02
CA THR A 15 8.72 -3.34 11.79
C THR A 15 9.04 -1.99 11.16
N ALA A 16 9.50 -2.00 9.91
CA ALA A 16 9.17 -0.91 9.01
C ALA A 16 7.66 -1.02 8.68
N CYS A 17 6.80 -0.94 9.70
CA CYS A 17 5.37 -1.21 9.61
C CYS A 17 4.60 0.10 9.74
N GLY A 18 4.93 1.07 8.91
CA GLY A 18 3.96 2.07 8.50
C GLY A 18 3.08 1.50 7.39
N PRO A 19 1.86 2.01 7.20
CA PRO A 19 1.09 1.73 5.99
C PRO A 19 1.93 2.09 4.76
N ALA A 20 1.82 1.30 3.69
CA ALA A 20 2.53 1.59 2.45
C ALA A 20 2.18 2.99 1.95
N SER A 21 3.18 3.73 1.45
CA SER A 21 2.93 5.05 0.88
C SER A 21 2.17 4.94 -0.45
N VAL A 22 1.58 6.05 -0.90
CA VAL A 22 0.88 6.11 -2.19
C VAL A 22 1.82 5.71 -3.32
N GLU A 23 3.05 6.21 -3.28
CA GLU A 23 4.09 5.95 -4.28
C GLU A 23 4.47 4.46 -4.32
N ASP A 24 4.70 3.83 -3.15
CA ASP A 24 5.00 2.39 -3.09
C ASP A 24 3.88 1.53 -3.69
N LEU A 25 2.63 1.94 -3.50
CA LEU A 25 1.45 1.24 -4.02
C LEU A 25 1.25 1.45 -5.52
N MET A 26 1.70 2.58 -6.07
CA MET A 26 1.72 2.79 -7.52
C MET A 26 2.79 1.94 -8.20
N GLU A 27 3.90 1.67 -7.52
CA GLU A 27 4.99 0.82 -8.01
C GLU A 27 4.68 -0.69 -7.90
N ASP A 28 3.81 -1.09 -6.97
CA ASP A 28 3.35 -2.47 -6.77
C ASP A 28 1.81 -2.61 -6.92
N PRO A 29 1.31 -2.77 -8.16
CA PRO A 29 -0.11 -2.91 -8.43
C PRO A 29 -0.74 -4.17 -7.80
N GLU A 30 0.03 -5.24 -7.59
CA GLU A 30 -0.48 -6.47 -6.98
C GLU A 30 -0.78 -6.22 -5.50
N LYS A 31 0.14 -5.57 -4.79
CA LYS A 31 -0.04 -5.19 -3.39
C LYS A 31 -1.18 -4.19 -3.24
N LEU A 32 -1.28 -3.20 -4.12
CA LEU A 32 -2.41 -2.27 -4.14
C LEU A 32 -3.75 -3.00 -4.31
N GLY A 33 -3.84 -3.94 -5.25
CA GLY A 33 -5.05 -4.72 -5.48
C GLY A 33 -5.52 -5.46 -4.22
N LYS A 34 -4.60 -6.10 -3.50
CA LYS A 34 -4.89 -6.80 -2.23
C LYS A 34 -5.40 -5.84 -1.16
N ILE A 35 -4.80 -4.67 -1.03
CA ILE A 35 -5.22 -3.68 -0.03
C ILE A 35 -6.60 -3.12 -0.37
N LEU A 36 -6.87 -2.81 -1.64
CA LEU A 36 -8.19 -2.35 -2.07
C LEU A 36 -9.28 -3.42 -1.85
N GLU A 37 -8.96 -4.69 -2.08
CA GLU A 37 -9.86 -5.81 -1.78
C GLU A 37 -10.13 -5.92 -0.28
N ASP A 38 -9.10 -5.85 0.56
CA ASP A 38 -9.26 -5.87 2.02
C ASP A 38 -10.06 -4.67 2.53
N CYS A 39 -9.79 -3.47 2.01
CA CYS A 39 -10.57 -2.26 2.31
C CYS A 39 -12.03 -2.41 1.88
N SER A 40 -12.30 -2.99 0.71
CA SER A 40 -13.67 -3.27 0.25
C SER A 40 -14.36 -4.30 1.13
N MET A 41 -13.64 -5.32 1.57
CA MET A 41 -14.16 -6.35 2.47
C MET A 41 -14.46 -5.78 3.86
N LYS A 42 -13.58 -4.93 4.40
CA LYS A 42 -13.81 -4.19 5.65
C LYS A 42 -15.06 -3.32 5.54
N MET A 43 -15.23 -2.59 4.44
CA MET A 43 -16.43 -1.78 4.19
C MET A 43 -17.70 -2.65 4.19
N ALA A 44 -17.69 -3.78 3.48
CA ALA A 44 -18.83 -4.71 3.42
C ALA A 44 -19.17 -5.31 4.79
N GLN A 45 -18.16 -5.49 5.65
CA GLN A 45 -18.32 -5.94 7.03
C GLN A 45 -18.74 -4.81 8.00
N GLY A 46 -18.91 -3.58 7.52
CA GLY A 46 -19.18 -2.41 8.36
C GLY A 46 -18.00 -2.00 9.26
N LYS A 47 -16.79 -2.45 8.94
CA LYS A 47 -15.56 -2.06 9.63
C LYS A 47 -15.05 -0.72 9.10
N ASP A 48 -14.27 -0.05 9.94
CA ASP A 48 -13.67 1.23 9.57
C ASP A 48 -12.68 1.07 8.41
N THR A 49 -12.89 1.86 7.36
CA THR A 49 -12.00 1.99 6.21
C THR A 49 -11.32 3.35 6.17
N ASN A 50 -11.54 4.21 7.16
CA ASN A 50 -10.88 5.50 7.27
C ASN A 50 -9.47 5.36 7.89
N THR A 51 -8.72 4.39 7.38
CA THR A 51 -7.34 4.11 7.79
C THR A 51 -6.38 4.68 6.75
N GLU A 52 -5.18 5.07 7.18
CA GLU A 52 -4.12 5.55 6.28
C GLU A 52 -3.83 4.55 5.16
N GLU A 53 -3.90 3.24 5.44
CA GLU A 53 -3.69 2.18 4.44
C GLU A 53 -4.74 2.24 3.31
N CYS A 54 -6.02 2.32 3.65
CA CYS A 54 -7.08 2.43 2.66
C CYS A 54 -7.07 3.78 1.93
N GLN A 55 -6.79 4.88 2.64
CA GLN A 55 -6.67 6.19 2.02
C GLN A 55 -5.54 6.22 0.99
N ASN A 56 -4.36 5.72 1.35
CA ASN A 56 -3.21 5.64 0.46
C ASN A 56 -3.50 4.75 -0.75
N ALA A 57 -4.19 3.62 -0.55
CA ALA A 57 -4.59 2.72 -1.63
C ALA A 57 -5.57 3.39 -2.61
N TYR A 58 -6.61 4.05 -2.11
CA TYR A 58 -7.56 4.77 -2.96
C TYR A 58 -6.89 5.93 -3.71
N GLU A 59 -5.98 6.65 -3.07
CA GLU A 59 -5.23 7.72 -3.73
C GLU A 59 -4.30 7.18 -4.83
N ALA A 60 -3.58 6.09 -4.56
CA ALA A 60 -2.73 5.42 -5.56
C ALA A 60 -3.56 4.98 -6.77
N GLN A 61 -4.71 4.32 -6.53
CA GLN A 61 -5.65 3.94 -7.59
C GLN A 61 -6.10 5.14 -8.41
N LYS A 62 -6.44 6.26 -7.75
CA LYS A 62 -6.91 7.49 -8.39
C LYS A 62 -5.83 8.13 -9.26
N ARG A 63 -4.59 8.23 -8.76
CA ARG A 63 -3.45 8.78 -9.51
C ARG A 63 -3.13 7.94 -10.73
N MET A 64 -3.13 6.62 -10.60
CA MET A 64 -2.91 5.72 -11.76
C MET A 64 -4.00 5.86 -12.81
N ALA A 65 -5.28 5.92 -12.39
CA ALA A 65 -6.39 6.14 -13.30
C ALA A 65 -6.31 7.51 -14.00
N GLY A 66 -5.93 8.56 -13.26
CA GLY A 66 -5.69 9.90 -13.79
C GLY A 66 -4.58 9.91 -14.84
N ASN A 67 -3.43 9.29 -14.56
CA ASN A 67 -2.30 9.20 -15.49
C ASN A 67 -2.69 8.43 -16.77
N MET A 68 -3.46 7.36 -16.64
CA MET A 68 -3.96 6.59 -17.79
C MET A 68 -4.92 7.41 -18.65
N MET A 69 -5.84 8.15 -18.01
CA MET A 69 -6.78 9.03 -18.71
C MET A 69 -6.09 10.21 -19.39
N GLU A 70 -5.10 10.82 -18.74
CA GLU A 70 -4.29 11.89 -19.32
C GLU A 70 -3.48 11.38 -20.52
N GLY A 71 -2.87 10.20 -20.42
CA GLY A 71 -2.18 9.54 -21.53
C GLY A 71 -3.12 9.27 -22.71
N MET A 72 -4.35 8.84 -22.42
CA MET A 72 -5.38 8.61 -23.44
C MET A 72 -5.84 9.91 -24.11
N MET A 73 -6.06 10.99 -23.36
CA MET A 73 -6.42 12.30 -23.92
C MET A 73 -5.32 12.84 -24.83
N LYS A 74 -4.06 12.76 -24.39
CA LYS A 74 -2.89 13.13 -25.19
C LYS A 74 -2.81 12.31 -26.49
N GLN A 75 -3.13 11.02 -26.44
CA GLN A 75 -3.15 10.17 -27.64
C GLN A 75 -4.30 10.54 -28.59
N MET A 76 -5.42 11.02 -28.07
CA MET A 76 -6.54 11.53 -28.87
C MET A 76 -6.34 12.97 -29.36
N GLY A 77 -5.23 13.63 -29.01
CA GLY A 77 -4.92 14.99 -29.42
C GLY A 77 -5.82 16.06 -28.77
N LEU A 78 -6.41 15.74 -27.61
CA LEU A 78 -7.20 16.64 -26.78
C LEU A 78 -6.33 17.34 -25.72
#